data_AF-K6PRM7-F1
#
_entry.id   AF-K6PRM7-F1
#
_cell.length_a   1.000
_cell.length_b   1.000
_cell.length_c   1.000
_cell.angle_alpha   90.00
_cell.angle_beta   90.00
_cell.angle_gamma   90.00
#
_symmetry.space_group_name_H-M   'P 1'
#
loop_
_entity.id
_entity.type
_entity.pdbx_description
1 polymer ?
#
loop_
_entity_poly.entity_id
_entity_poly.type
_entity_poly.pdbx_seq_one_letter_code
_entity_poly.pdbx_strand_id
1 'polypeptide(L)'
;MEERLKAIQAGKARLEQRARAAAEAKEAAREAEAARKGRRSRRKQAATEPRPADKDPINFADRESRIIRSADKAFIQGCNAQLTVEAETRVIVTADLTNQGGDAPHLVRQLEQVEPNTGRYPWELAAGAGYSSEANLQALPDKSVSHRLLHAEAELALCRP
;
A
#
# COMPACT_ATOMS: atom_id res chain seq x y z
N MET A 1 -28.12 -23.11 -5.23
CA MET A 1 -26.78 -23.65 -4.87
C MET A 1 -25.71 -23.32 -5.92
N GLU A 2 -26.05 -23.29 -7.21
CA GLU A 2 -25.09 -23.06 -8.31
C GLU A 2 -24.32 -21.72 -8.23
N GLU A 3 -24.99 -20.63 -7.83
CA GLU A 3 -24.32 -19.32 -7.69
C GLU A 3 -23.23 -19.32 -6.62
N ARG A 4 -23.44 -20.01 -5.49
CA ARG A 4 -22.43 -20.14 -4.44
C ARG A 4 -21.23 -20.94 -4.92
N LEU A 5 -21.45 -22.02 -5.67
CA LEU A 5 -20.37 -22.83 -6.23
C LEU A 5 -19.53 -22.00 -7.22
N LYS A 6 -20.18 -21.24 -8.10
CA LYS A 6 -19.51 -20.33 -9.03
C LYS A 6 -18.67 -19.28 -8.29
N ALA A 7 -19.20 -18.69 -7.22
CA ALA A 7 -18.47 -17.72 -6.40
C ALA A 7 -17.21 -18.33 -5.74
N ILE A 8 -17.31 -19.56 -5.21
CA ILE A 8 -16.17 -20.27 -4.62
C ILE A 8 -15.11 -20.59 -5.68
N GLN A 9 -15.51 -21.09 -6.85
CA GLN A 9 -14.60 -21.40 -7.95
C GLN A 9 -13.89 -20.14 -8.47
N ALA A 10 -14.62 -19.05 -8.66
CA ALA A 10 -14.05 -17.76 -9.06
C ALA A 10 -13.08 -17.22 -8.00
N GLY A 11 -13.40 -17.38 -6.72
CA GLY A 11 -12.51 -17.03 -5.61
C GLY A 11 -11.21 -17.82 -5.64
N LYS A 12 -11.28 -19.13 -5.83
CA LYS A 12 -10.11 -20.02 -5.94
C LYS A 12 -9.22 -19.65 -7.12
N ALA A 13 -9.80 -19.44 -8.30
CA ALA A 13 -9.05 -19.06 -9.50
C ALA A 13 -8.28 -17.74 -9.32
N ARG A 14 -8.89 -16.75 -8.65
CA ARG A 14 -8.23 -15.48 -8.32
C ARG A 14 -7.07 -15.66 -7.37
N LEU A 15 -7.24 -16.49 -6.33
CA LEU A 15 -6.16 -16.80 -5.40
C LEU A 15 -4.98 -17.47 -6.12
N GLU A 16 -5.24 -18.41 -7.03
CA GLU A 16 -4.21 -19.07 -7.83
C GLU A 16 -3.49 -18.09 -8.77
N GLN A 17 -4.23 -17.20 -9.44
CA GLN A 17 -3.65 -16.16 -10.29
C GLN A 17 -2.76 -15.21 -9.48
N ARG A 18 -3.19 -14.81 -8.28
CA ARG A 18 -2.42 -13.96 -7.38
C ARG A 18 -1.15 -14.66 -6.90
N ALA A 19 -1.24 -15.94 -6.56
CA ALA A 19 -0.07 -16.73 -6.16
C ALA A 19 0.97 -16.80 -7.29
N ARG A 20 0.53 -16.96 -8.54
CA ARG A 20 1.39 -16.90 -9.73
C ARG A 20 2.05 -15.52 -9.87
N ALA A 21 1.27 -14.44 -9.88
CA ALA A 21 1.79 -13.08 -10.00
C ALA A 21 2.77 -12.71 -8.87
N ALA A 22 2.50 -13.13 -7.63
CA ALA A 22 3.40 -12.90 -6.49
C ALA A 22 4.71 -13.68 -6.62
N ALA A 23 4.66 -14.90 -7.16
CA ALA A 23 5.87 -15.68 -7.43
C ALA A 23 6.74 -15.01 -8.51
N GLU A 24 6.11 -14.55 -9.60
CA GLU A 24 6.77 -13.82 -10.69
C GLU A 24 7.39 -12.51 -10.19
N ALA A 25 6.64 -11.69 -9.44
CA ALA A 25 7.14 -10.45 -8.86
C ALA A 25 8.32 -10.69 -7.90
N LYS A 26 8.29 -11.78 -7.13
CA LYS A 26 9.39 -12.16 -6.23
C LYS A 26 10.62 -12.65 -7.00
N GLU A 27 10.43 -13.32 -8.14
CA GLU A 27 11.52 -13.70 -9.03
C GLU A 27 12.16 -12.45 -9.65
N ALA A 28 11.35 -11.55 -10.20
CA ALA A 28 11.81 -10.27 -10.75
C ALA A 28 12.54 -9.40 -9.72
N ALA A 29 12.02 -9.30 -8.49
CA ALA A 29 12.67 -8.57 -7.41
C ALA A 29 14.03 -9.17 -7.03
N ARG A 30 14.16 -10.50 -7.00
CA ARG A 30 15.43 -11.20 -6.76
C ARG A 30 16.42 -10.96 -7.88
N GLU A 31 15.97 -10.96 -9.13
CA GLU A 31 16.82 -10.67 -10.29
C GLU A 31 17.34 -9.22 -10.25
N ALA A 32 16.46 -8.26 -9.96
CA ALA A 32 16.84 -6.86 -9.79
C ALA A 32 17.83 -6.66 -8.63
N GLU A 33 17.61 -7.31 -7.49
CA GLU A 33 18.53 -7.26 -6.35
C GLU A 33 19.89 -7.90 -6.68
N ALA A 34 19.89 -9.05 -7.36
CA ALA A 34 21.11 -9.73 -7.79
C ALA A 34 21.91 -8.86 -8.77
N ALA A 35 21.22 -8.22 -9.74
CA ALA A 35 21.82 -7.27 -10.68
C ALA A 35 22.43 -6.07 -9.95
N ARG A 36 21.71 -5.44 -9.00
CA ARG A 36 22.25 -4.36 -8.15
C ARG A 36 23.49 -4.77 -7.36
N LYS A 37 23.57 -6.05 -6.94
CA LYS A 37 24.72 -6.60 -6.20
C LYS A 37 25.80 -7.22 -7.08
N GLY A 38 25.69 -7.12 -8.41
CA GLY A 38 26.65 -7.71 -9.36
C GLY A 38 26.73 -9.25 -9.32
N ARG A 39 25.70 -9.92 -8.82
CA ARG A 39 25.62 -11.40 -8.72
C ARG A 39 24.63 -11.96 -9.72
N ARG A 40 24.84 -13.19 -10.19
CA ARG A 40 23.81 -13.92 -10.94
C ARG A 40 22.75 -14.48 -10.00
N SER A 41 21.48 -14.21 -10.28
CA SER A 41 20.36 -14.87 -9.61
C SER A 41 20.41 -16.37 -9.91
N ARG A 42 20.52 -17.21 -8.87
CA ARG A 42 20.40 -18.67 -9.04
C ARG A 42 18.91 -19.00 -9.06
N ARG A 43 18.35 -19.18 -10.26
CA ARG A 43 16.97 -19.62 -10.44
C ARG A 43 16.76 -20.90 -9.63
N LYS A 44 15.93 -20.86 -8.60
CA LYS A 44 15.57 -22.07 -7.85
C LYS A 44 14.87 -22.98 -8.85
N GLN A 45 15.31 -24.24 -8.97
CA GLN A 45 14.61 -25.25 -9.77
C GLN A 45 13.12 -25.17 -9.45
N ALA A 46 12.29 -25.14 -10.50
CA ALA A 46 10.86 -24.86 -10.44
C ALA A 46 10.22 -25.63 -9.30
N ALA A 47 10.04 -24.95 -8.16
CA ALA A 47 9.21 -25.48 -7.11
C ALA A 47 7.80 -25.59 -7.71
N THR A 48 7.12 -26.67 -7.35
CA THR A 48 5.69 -26.94 -7.56
C THR A 48 4.88 -25.69 -7.86
N GLU A 49 4.00 -25.73 -8.88
CA GLU A 49 3.16 -24.59 -9.28
C GLU A 49 2.74 -23.73 -8.07
N PRO A 50 2.91 -22.40 -8.13
CA PRO A 50 2.67 -21.54 -6.99
C PRO A 50 1.20 -21.67 -6.56
N ARG A 51 1.01 -22.18 -5.34
CA ARG A 51 -0.31 -22.34 -4.72
C ARG A 51 -0.62 -21.14 -3.82
N PRO A 52 -1.91 -20.80 -3.67
CA PRO A 52 -2.34 -19.86 -2.63
C PRO A 52 -1.81 -20.30 -1.27
N ALA A 53 -1.39 -19.35 -0.44
CA ALA A 53 -1.02 -19.65 0.93
C ALA A 53 -2.29 -19.90 1.76
N ASP A 54 -2.21 -20.81 2.75
CA ASP A 54 -3.30 -21.06 3.70
C ASP A 54 -3.73 -19.79 4.47
N LYS A 55 -2.84 -18.78 4.51
CA LYS A 55 -3.05 -17.48 5.14
C LYS A 55 -3.60 -16.39 4.20
N ASP A 56 -4.08 -16.74 3.00
CA ASP A 56 -4.74 -15.78 2.08
C ASP A 56 -6.26 -16.08 1.94
N PRO A 57 -7.05 -16.06 3.03
CA PRO A 57 -8.49 -16.20 2.91
C PRO A 57 -9.12 -14.97 2.25
N ILE A 58 -10.15 -15.20 1.46
CA ILE A 58 -10.96 -14.14 0.83
C ILE A 58 -12.28 -13.97 1.57
N ASN A 59 -12.70 -12.73 1.74
CA ASN A 59 -14.06 -12.42 2.16
C ASN A 59 -14.97 -12.41 0.92
N PHE A 60 -16.11 -13.09 1.04
CA PHE A 60 -17.08 -13.21 -0.07
C PHE A 60 -17.91 -11.95 -0.27
N ALA A 61 -18.16 -11.19 0.79
CA ALA A 61 -18.92 -9.94 0.74
C ALA A 61 -18.05 -8.80 0.20
N ASP A 62 -16.81 -8.69 0.71
CA ASP A 62 -15.82 -7.73 0.24
C ASP A 62 -14.55 -8.47 -0.19
N ARG A 63 -14.38 -8.60 -1.51
CA ARG A 63 -13.31 -9.36 -2.14
C ARG A 63 -11.95 -8.65 -2.09
N GLU A 64 -11.93 -7.36 -1.80
CA GLU A 64 -10.71 -6.56 -1.73
C GLU A 64 -10.14 -6.50 -0.31
N SER A 65 -11.01 -6.65 0.71
CA SER A 65 -10.60 -6.75 2.11
C SER A 65 -9.66 -7.93 2.39
N ARG A 66 -8.73 -7.74 3.31
CA ARG A 66 -7.82 -8.78 3.80
C ARG A 66 -7.79 -8.81 5.32
N ILE A 67 -7.26 -9.90 5.86
CA ILE A 67 -6.90 -9.93 7.28
C ILE A 67 -5.65 -9.06 7.44
N ILE A 68 -5.81 -7.90 8.06
CA ILE A 68 -4.73 -6.97 8.37
C ILE A 68 -4.56 -6.84 9.88
N ARG A 69 -3.38 -6.38 10.32
CA ARG A 69 -3.13 -6.07 11.73
C ARG A 69 -3.51 -4.61 11.99
N SER A 70 -4.41 -4.39 12.94
CA SER A 70 -4.80 -3.07 13.43
C SER A 70 -3.72 -2.46 14.34
N ALA A 71 -3.81 -1.16 14.61
CA ALA A 71 -3.00 -0.43 15.59
C ALA A 71 -3.03 -1.09 16.98
N ASP A 72 -4.19 -1.60 17.40
CA ASP A 72 -4.37 -2.36 18.65
C ASP A 72 -3.78 -3.77 18.62
N LYS A 73 -3.00 -4.09 17.58
CA LYS A 73 -2.37 -5.39 17.33
C LYS A 73 -3.37 -6.53 17.09
N ALA A 74 -4.67 -6.25 17.02
CA ALA A 74 -5.72 -7.18 16.64
C ALA A 74 -5.68 -7.50 15.14
N PHE A 75 -6.14 -8.69 14.76
CA PHE A 75 -6.36 -9.05 13.36
C PHE A 75 -7.80 -8.74 12.97
N ILE A 76 -7.98 -7.90 11.96
CA ILE A 76 -9.29 -7.47 11.46
C ILE A 76 -9.41 -7.77 9.97
N GLN A 77 -10.62 -8.08 9.51
CA GLN A 77 -10.92 -8.14 8.08
C GLN A 77 -11.22 -6.71 7.60
N GLY A 78 -10.37 -6.15 6.75
CA GLY A 78 -10.56 -4.80 6.24
C GLY A 78 -9.47 -4.35 5.26
N CYS A 79 -9.48 -3.06 4.98
CA CYS A 79 -8.45 -2.34 4.25
C CYS A 79 -7.95 -1.20 5.14
N ASN A 80 -6.70 -0.83 5.01
CA ASN A 80 -6.19 0.44 5.52
C ASN A 80 -6.54 1.54 4.49
N ALA A 81 -7.20 2.60 4.94
CA ALA A 81 -7.55 3.75 4.11
C ALA A 81 -6.53 4.86 4.36
N GLN A 82 -6.06 5.48 3.28
CA GLN A 82 -5.09 6.57 3.34
C GLN A 82 -5.72 7.78 2.66
N LEU A 83 -5.69 8.94 3.31
CA LEU A 83 -6.30 10.15 2.78
C LEU A 83 -5.27 11.28 2.77
N THR A 84 -5.53 12.32 2.00
CA THR A 84 -4.83 13.59 2.19
C THR A 84 -5.88 14.67 2.10
N VAL A 85 -5.88 15.53 3.10
CA VAL A 85 -6.88 16.58 3.24
C VAL A 85 -6.19 17.91 3.09
N GLU A 86 -6.75 18.77 2.26
CA GLU A 86 -6.31 20.16 2.15
C GLU A 86 -6.72 20.93 3.42
N ALA A 87 -5.77 21.66 3.97
CA ALA A 87 -5.85 22.17 5.32
C ALA A 87 -6.90 23.26 5.56
N GLU A 88 -7.08 24.17 4.60
CA GLU A 88 -7.93 25.35 4.76
C GLU A 88 -9.40 25.00 4.50
N THR A 89 -9.67 24.26 3.44
CA THR A 89 -11.01 23.90 2.96
C THR A 89 -11.51 22.56 3.49
N ARG A 90 -10.62 21.72 4.05
CA ARG A 90 -10.93 20.36 4.53
C ARG A 90 -11.41 19.41 3.43
N VAL A 91 -11.08 19.72 2.18
CA VAL A 91 -11.37 18.86 1.03
C VAL A 91 -10.37 17.70 0.98
N ILE A 92 -10.88 16.48 0.79
CA ILE A 92 -10.05 15.31 0.51
C ILE A 92 -9.50 15.44 -0.92
N VAL A 93 -8.18 15.53 -1.06
CA VAL A 93 -7.49 15.69 -2.34
C VAL A 93 -6.93 14.38 -2.88
N THR A 94 -6.70 13.38 -2.02
CA THR A 94 -6.28 12.03 -2.41
C THR A 94 -6.94 11.00 -1.50
N ALA A 95 -7.17 9.80 -2.04
CA ALA A 95 -7.73 8.69 -1.31
C ALA A 95 -7.27 7.36 -1.90
N ASP A 96 -6.77 6.47 -1.05
CA ASP A 96 -6.31 5.14 -1.44
C ASP A 96 -6.77 4.07 -0.43
N LEU A 97 -7.02 2.87 -0.94
CA LEU A 97 -7.22 1.67 -0.12
C LEU A 97 -6.05 0.70 -0.31
N THR A 98 -5.54 0.20 0.80
CA THR A 98 -4.38 -0.68 0.84
C THR A 98 -4.59 -1.83 1.81
N ASN A 99 -3.96 -2.96 1.52
CA ASN A 99 -3.97 -4.14 2.38
C ASN A 99 -2.71 -4.21 3.28
N GLN A 100 -1.96 -3.11 3.36
CA GLN A 100 -0.84 -2.96 4.30
C GLN A 100 -1.35 -2.34 5.60
N GLY A 101 -1.05 -2.98 6.73
CA GLY A 101 -1.53 -2.52 8.04
C GLY A 101 -0.78 -1.31 8.63
N GLY A 102 0.27 -0.81 7.98
CA GLY A 102 1.04 0.34 8.45
C GLY A 102 1.09 1.45 7.41
N ASP A 103 1.20 2.70 7.87
CA ASP A 103 1.05 3.90 7.03
C ASP A 103 2.36 4.37 6.41
N ALA A 104 3.50 4.08 7.05
CA ALA A 104 4.84 4.43 6.58
C ALA A 104 5.07 4.28 5.05
N PRO A 105 4.72 3.16 4.39
CA PRO A 105 4.99 3.01 2.95
C PRO A 105 4.10 3.88 2.03
N HIS A 106 3.12 4.62 2.55
CA HIS A 106 2.10 5.29 1.74
C HIS A 106 2.31 6.80 1.56
N LEU A 107 3.17 7.45 2.36
CA LEU A 107 3.34 8.91 2.33
C LEU A 107 3.68 9.44 0.93
N VAL A 108 4.71 8.87 0.30
CA VAL A 108 5.20 9.33 -1.01
C VAL A 108 4.13 9.17 -2.09
N ARG A 109 3.46 8.01 -2.10
CA ARG A 109 2.37 7.73 -3.04
C ARG A 109 1.20 8.71 -2.87
N GLN A 110 0.87 9.08 -1.64
CA GLN A 110 -0.18 10.08 -1.38
C GLN A 110 0.22 11.45 -1.94
N LEU A 111 1.47 11.89 -1.74
CA LEU A 111 1.98 13.16 -2.27
C LEU A 111 2.03 13.21 -3.80
N GLU A 112 2.42 12.11 -4.45
CA GLU A 112 2.47 12.01 -5.92
C GLU A 112 1.10 12.21 -6.58
N GLN A 113 0.00 12.00 -5.84
CA GLN A 113 -1.37 12.20 -6.34
C GLN A 113 -1.90 13.61 -6.13
N VAL A 114 -1.30 14.41 -5.25
CA VAL A 114 -1.83 15.75 -4.89
C VAL A 114 -1.79 16.70 -6.09
N GLU A 115 -0.66 16.80 -6.77
CA GLU A 115 -0.51 17.72 -7.91
C GLU A 115 -1.39 17.33 -9.11
N PRO A 116 -1.47 16.04 -9.52
CA PRO A 116 -2.43 15.60 -10.53
C PRO A 116 -3.89 15.97 -10.21
N ASN A 117 -4.28 15.92 -8.94
CA ASN A 117 -5.67 16.16 -8.54
C ASN A 117 -6.01 17.64 -8.31
N THR A 118 -5.03 18.45 -7.91
CA THR A 118 -5.26 19.85 -7.48
C THR A 118 -4.56 20.89 -8.36
N GLY A 119 -3.66 20.46 -9.24
CA GLY A 119 -2.77 21.32 -10.02
C GLY A 119 -1.71 22.04 -9.19
N ARG A 120 -1.52 21.64 -7.93
CA ARG A 120 -0.61 22.30 -6.98
C ARG A 120 0.14 21.26 -6.15
N TYR A 121 1.39 21.56 -5.81
CA TYR A 121 2.17 20.77 -4.87
C TYR A 121 2.13 21.43 -3.48
N PRO A 122 1.96 20.66 -2.38
CA PRO A 122 1.82 21.25 -1.05
C PRO A 122 3.13 21.91 -0.59
N TRP A 123 3.01 23.03 0.14
CA TRP A 123 4.16 23.71 0.76
C TRP A 123 4.43 23.23 2.19
N GLU A 124 3.39 22.77 2.89
CA GLU A 124 3.55 22.14 4.20
C GLU A 124 2.73 20.85 4.27
N LEU A 125 3.32 19.84 4.91
CA LEU A 125 2.74 18.53 5.10
C LEU A 125 2.76 18.17 6.58
N ALA A 126 1.57 17.95 7.14
CA ALA A 126 1.39 17.35 8.45
C ALA A 126 0.92 15.91 8.27
N ALA A 127 1.65 14.97 8.86
CA ALA A 127 1.33 13.54 8.81
C ALA A 127 1.37 12.94 10.22
N GLY A 128 0.54 11.92 10.47
CA GLY A 128 0.55 11.20 11.73
C GLY A 128 1.88 10.45 11.97
N ALA A 129 2.17 10.11 13.22
CA ALA A 129 3.38 9.40 13.61
C ALA A 129 3.58 8.05 12.89
N GLY A 130 2.50 7.41 12.42
CA GLY A 130 2.56 6.18 11.61
C GLY A 130 3.35 6.32 10.30
N TYR A 131 3.51 7.55 9.80
CA TYR A 131 4.30 7.86 8.60
C TYR A 131 5.79 8.11 8.90
N SER A 132 6.21 8.09 10.17
CA SER A 132 7.60 8.33 10.54
C SER A 132 8.51 7.18 10.14
N SER A 133 9.19 7.30 9.00
CA SER A 133 10.21 6.35 8.55
C SER A 133 11.40 7.06 7.90
N GLU A 134 12.59 6.47 8.01
CA GLU A 134 13.81 7.00 7.38
C GLU A 134 13.63 7.16 5.86
N ALA A 135 12.97 6.18 5.22
CA ALA A 135 12.69 6.22 3.79
C ALA A 135 11.82 7.44 3.42
N ASN A 136 10.81 7.77 4.23
CA ASN A 136 9.97 8.95 3.99
C ASN A 136 10.74 10.25 4.19
N LEU A 137 11.57 10.34 5.24
CA LEU A 137 12.39 11.52 5.49
C LEU A 137 13.40 11.76 4.37
N GLN A 138 13.94 10.70 3.75
CA GLN A 138 14.84 10.79 2.60
C GLN A 138 14.10 11.07 1.28
N ALA A 139 12.85 10.61 1.15
CA ALA A 139 12.05 10.77 -0.06
C ALA A 139 11.39 12.15 -0.17
N LEU A 140 11.15 12.82 0.96
CA LEU A 140 10.69 14.21 0.95
C LEU A 140 11.80 15.09 0.37
N PRO A 141 11.56 15.79 -0.76
CA PRO A 141 12.59 16.60 -1.38
C PRO A 141 13.00 17.76 -0.46
N ASP A 142 14.31 17.98 -0.33
CA ASP A 142 14.97 18.98 0.53
C ASP A 142 14.57 20.45 0.28
N LYS A 143 13.63 20.76 -0.64
CA LYS A 143 13.54 22.12 -1.22
C LYS A 143 12.18 22.83 -1.23
N SER A 144 11.07 22.25 -0.80
CA SER A 144 9.79 23.01 -0.88
C SER A 144 8.67 22.58 0.06
N VAL A 145 8.85 21.53 0.85
CA VAL A 145 7.80 21.08 1.80
C VAL A 145 8.30 21.11 3.22
N SER A 146 7.81 22.07 4.00
CA SER A 146 7.93 22.00 5.47
C SER A 146 7.13 20.79 5.94
N HIS A 147 7.72 19.89 6.73
CA HIS A 147 7.01 18.71 7.22
C HIS A 147 6.97 18.68 8.73
N ARG A 148 5.84 18.24 9.28
CA ARG A 148 5.66 18.02 10.72
C ARG A 148 5.01 16.66 10.95
N LEU A 149 5.63 15.87 11.82
CA LEU A 149 5.01 14.64 12.33
C LEU A 149 4.13 15.02 13.53
N LEU A 150 2.84 14.69 13.45
CA LEU A 150 1.88 14.91 14.53
C LEU A 150 1.79 13.64 15.39
N HIS A 151 1.75 13.82 16.71
CA HIS A 151 1.59 12.72 17.67
C HIS A 151 0.17 12.12 17.71
N ALA A 152 -0.75 12.58 16.85
CA ALA A 152 -2.11 12.05 16.68
C ALA A 152 -2.58 12.20 15.22
N GLU A 153 -3.45 11.29 14.76
CA GLU A 153 -3.96 11.16 13.38
C GLU A 153 -4.60 12.44 12.86
N ALA A 154 -3.87 13.19 12.03
CA ALA A 154 -4.41 14.21 11.17
C ALA A 154 -3.52 14.30 9.92
N GLU A 155 -4.08 13.94 8.77
CA GLU A 155 -3.48 14.14 7.46
C GLU A 155 -3.87 15.55 6.99
N LEU A 156 -2.93 16.48 7.00
CA LEU A 156 -3.17 17.86 6.63
C LEU A 156 -2.08 18.33 5.66
N ALA A 157 -2.44 18.55 4.40
CA ALA A 157 -1.58 19.21 3.42
C ALA A 157 -2.01 20.67 3.29
N LEU A 158 -1.10 21.62 3.53
CA LEU A 158 -1.35 23.06 3.40
C LEU A 158 -0.94 23.51 1.99
N CYS A 159 -1.92 23.96 1.21
CA CYS A 159 -1.73 24.68 -0.04
C CYS A 159 -2.12 26.15 0.17
N ARG A 160 -1.23 27.10 -0.13
CA ARG A 160 -1.53 28.54 -0.14
C ARG A 160 -1.70 29.07 -1.58
N PRO A 161 -2.33 30.25 -1.78
CA PRO A 161 -2.92 30.67 -3.06
C PRO A 161 -2.00 30.61 -4.27
#